data_AF-A0A7V0P527-F1
#
_entry.id   AF-A0A7V0P527-F1
#
_cell.length_a   1.000
_cell.length_b   1.000
_cell.length_c   1.000
_cell.angle_alpha   90.00
_cell.angle_beta   90.00
_cell.angle_gamma   90.00
#
_symmetry.space_group_name_H-M   'P 1'
#
loop_
_entity.id
_entity.type
_entity.pdbx_description
1 polymer ?
#
loop_
_entity_poly.entity_id
_entity_poly.type
_entity_poly.pdbx_seq_one_letter_code
_entity_poly.pdbx_strand_id
1 'polypeptide(L)' 'MLLELGLENFVLFERVSLCLSSGLTVLTGETGAGKSLL' A
#
# COMPACT_ATOMS: atom_id res chain seq x y z
N MET A 1 14.89 -6.02 -2.05
CA MET A 1 13.65 -5.70 -2.77
C MET A 1 12.50 -5.79 -1.79
N LEU A 2 11.50 -4.93 -1.88
CA LEU A 2 10.35 -5.00 -0.98
C LEU A 2 9.51 -6.24 -1.33
N LEU A 3 9.22 -7.09 -0.35
CA LEU A 3 8.52 -8.37 -0.54
C LEU A 3 7.07 -8.31 -0.05
N GLU A 4 6.82 -7.59 1.04
CA GLU A 4 5.51 -7.42 1.64
C GLU A 4 5.40 -6.02 2.24
N LEU A 5 4.19 -5.46 2.23
CA LEU A 5 3.81 -4.24 2.92
C LEU A 5 2.62 -4.54 3.84
N GLY A 6 2.77 -4.27 5.13
CA GLY A 6 1.73 -4.42 6.14
C GLY A 6 1.50 -3.11 6.90
N LEU A 7 0.24 -2.72 7.06
CA LEU A 7 -0.17 -1.56 7.85
C LEU A 7 -1.29 -1.96 8.81
N GLU A 8 -1.30 -1.36 9.99
CA GLU A 8 -2.35 -1.55 10.99
C GLU A 8 -2.57 -0.23 11.74
N ASN A 9 -3.83 0.21 11.82
CA ASN A 9 -4.25 1.45 12.49
C ASN A 9 -3.44 2.71 12.10
N PHE A 10 -3.20 2.89 10.80
CA PHE A 10 -2.39 3.99 10.27
C PHE A 10 -3.19 4.94 9.38
N VAL A 11 -3.47 6.15 9.89
CA VAL A 11 -4.18 7.26 9.23
C VAL A 11 -5.55 6.87 8.64
N LEU A 12 -5.55 6.28 7.44
CA LEU A 12 -6.75 5.87 6.69
C LEU A 12 -6.96 4.35 6.73
N PHE A 13 -5.99 3.57 7.22
CA PHE A 13 -5.99 2.11 7.14
C PHE A 13 -6.16 1.46 8.51
N GLU A 14 -7.23 0.69 8.69
CA GLU A 14 -7.36 -0.21 9.83
C GLU A 14 -6.41 -1.41 9.68
N ARG A 15 -6.39 -2.04 8.51
CA ARG A 15 -5.45 -3.12 8.20
C ARG A 15 -5.19 -3.24 6.69
N VAL A 16 -3.92 -3.38 6.30
CA VAL A 16 -3.48 -3.69 4.93
C VAL A 16 -2.41 -4.77 4.98
N SER A 17 -2.44 -5.71 4.03
CA SER A 17 -1.37 -6.66 3.77
C SER A 17 -1.27 -6.85 2.25
N LEU A 18 -0.08 -6.58 1.69
CA LEU A 18 0.19 -6.60 0.26
C LEU A 18 1.49 -7.35 0.00
N CYS A 19 1.44 -8.45 -0.75
CA CYS A 19 2.64 -9.12 -1.26
C CYS A 19 3.09 -8.46 -2.57
N LEU A 20 4.37 -8.17 -2.67
CA LEU A 20 4.98 -7.48 -3.81
C LEU A 20 5.80 -8.47 -4.64
N SER A 21 5.64 -8.38 -5.96
CA SER A 21 6.42 -9.14 -6.92
C SER A 21 7.51 -8.29 -7.55
N SER A 22 8.50 -8.96 -8.15
CA SER A 22 9.49 -8.27 -8.98
C SER A 22 8.84 -7.59 -10.18
N GLY A 23 9.41 -6.46 -10.60
CA GLY A 23 8.93 -5.67 -11.73
C GLY A 23 8.38 -4.31 -11.30
N LEU A 24 7.50 -3.75 -12.13
CA LEU A 24 6.86 -2.45 -11.88
C LEU A 24 5.59 -2.65 -11.04
N THR A 25 5.55 -2.04 -9.87
CA THR A 25 4.33 -1.92 -9.07
C THR A 25 3.71 -0.54 -9.30
N VAL A 26 2.43 -0.49 -9.66
CA VAL A 26 1.69 0.76 -9.89
C VAL A 26 0.53 0.82 -8.90
N LEU A 27 0.51 1.88 -8.08
CA LEU A 27 -0.60 2.17 -7.18
C LEU A 27 -1.48 3.26 -7.80
N THR A 28 -2.73 2.91 -8.12
CA THR A 28 -3.73 3.83 -8.70
C THR A 28 -4.87 4.09 -7.74
N GLY A 29 -5.63 5.16 -7.98
CA GLY A 29 -6.76 5.54 -7.13
C GLY A 29 -6.99 7.05 -7.15
N GLU A 30 -8.13 7.48 -6.64
CA GLU A 30 -8.54 8.89 -6.60
C GLU A 30 -7.73 9.73 -5.61
N THR A 31 -7.89 11.05 -5.66
CA THR A 31 -7.29 11.97 -4.67
C THR A 31 -7.83 11.65 -3.28
N GLY A 32 -6.93 11.50 -2.29
CA GLY A 32 -7.31 11.15 -0.92
C GLY A 32 -7.43 9.64 -0.65
N ALA A 33 -7.30 8.78 -1.67
CA ALA A 33 -7.38 7.32 -1.50
C ALA A 33 -6.21 6.67 -0.73
N GLY A 34 -5.31 7.45 -0.11
CA GLY A 34 -4.22 6.92 0.72
C GLY A 34 -3.02 6.32 -0.03
N LYS A 35 -2.90 6.50 -1.35
CA LYS A 35 -1.78 5.95 -2.15
C LYS A 35 -0.38 6.36 -1.66
N SER A 36 -0.23 7.56 -1.11
CA SER A 36 1.05 8.06 -0.56
C SER A 36 1.30 7.60 0.88
N LEU A 37 0.30 6.99 1.50
CA LEU A 37 0.36 6.43 2.86
C LEU A 37 0.63 4.91 2.83
N LEU A 38 0.35 4.26 1.69
CA LEU A 38 0.84 2.92 1.34
C LEU A 38 2.32 3.00 0.95
#